data_AF-A0A3B9G3D2-F1
#
_entry.id   AF-A0A3B9G3D2-F1
#
_cell.length_a   1.000
_cell.length_b   1.000
_cell.length_c   1.000
_cell.angle_alpha   90.00
_cell.angle_beta   90.00
_cell.angle_gamma   90.00
#
_symmetry.space_group_name_H-M   'P 1'
#
loop_
_entity.id
_entity.type
_entity.pdbx_description
1 polymer ?
#
loop_
_entity_poly.entity_id
_entity_poly.type
_entity_poly.pdbx_seq_one_letter_code
_entity_poly.pdbx_strand_id
1 'polypeptide(L)'
;MIKLYDEGIYLVKGNEIVPESEAGKVEQLCGIKADKEEARKGTIAYSILKAHNQNETMDHLSIKFDELTSHDITYVGIIQTARASGMDTFPIPYTLTCCHNSLNAVGGTINEDDHMFGLTAAKKYGGIFVPPHVAVIHQYMREMSAGCGKMILGSDSHTRYGALGTMAVGEGGGELDKQILGDTWDNAYPGVIAIYMTGKPAPWIGPHDIAIAICGAVYKDGYVKNKV
;
A
#
# COMPACT_ATOMS: atom_id res chain seq x y z
N MET A 1 6.90 25.46 9.89
CA MET A 1 7.23 24.72 11.12
C MET A 1 6.31 23.51 11.18
N ILE A 2 6.84 22.30 11.35
CA ILE A 2 6.03 21.08 11.49
C ILE A 2 5.59 20.98 12.94
N LYS A 3 4.29 20.81 13.18
CA LYS A 3 3.72 20.59 14.51
C LYS A 3 3.30 19.14 14.62
N LEU A 4 3.77 18.45 15.65
CA LEU A 4 3.45 17.05 15.95
C LEU A 4 2.44 17.01 17.10
N TYR A 5 1.62 15.96 17.12
CA TYR A 5 0.64 15.68 18.15
C TYR A 5 0.85 14.25 18.64
N ASP A 6 0.94 14.07 19.96
CA ASP A 6 1.11 12.75 20.59
C ASP A 6 -0.25 12.10 20.94
N GLU A 7 -1.34 12.76 20.58
CA GLU A 7 -2.72 12.35 20.81
C GLU A 7 -3.53 12.35 19.50
N GLY A 8 -4.75 11.80 19.55
CA GLY A 8 -5.67 11.88 18.43
C GLY A 8 -6.03 13.32 18.09
N ILE A 9 -6.42 13.56 16.84
CA ILE A 9 -6.90 14.87 16.38
C ILE A 9 -8.19 14.70 15.59
N TYR A 10 -9.05 15.72 15.68
CA TYR A 10 -10.24 15.88 14.85
C TYR A 10 -9.99 16.98 13.83
N LEU A 11 -10.28 16.71 12.55
CA LEU A 11 -10.32 17.75 11.52
C LEU A 11 -11.77 18.22 11.36
N VAL A 12 -12.03 19.43 11.85
CA VAL A 12 -13.36 20.05 11.86
C VAL A 12 -13.48 21.02 10.69
N LYS A 13 -14.60 20.94 9.96
CA LYS A 13 -14.93 21.82 8.81
C LYS A 13 -13.84 21.89 7.73
N GLY A 14 -12.96 20.89 7.67
CA GLY A 14 -11.89 20.77 6.70
C GLY A 14 -10.68 21.68 6.92
N ASN A 15 -10.66 22.50 7.98
CA ASN A 15 -9.55 23.45 8.21
C ASN A 15 -9.13 23.62 9.66
N GLU A 16 -9.89 23.12 10.63
CA GLU A 16 -9.64 23.32 12.06
C GLU A 16 -9.19 22.01 12.69
N ILE A 17 -8.00 22.00 13.30
CA ILE A 17 -7.46 20.85 14.01
C ILE A 17 -7.77 21.00 15.49
N VAL A 18 -8.52 20.04 16.05
CA VAL A 18 -8.87 19.98 17.47
C VAL A 18 -8.20 18.74 18.09
N PRO A 19 -7.26 18.89 19.04
CA PRO A 19 -6.68 17.75 19.76
C PRO A 19 -7.74 16.99 20.57
N GLU A 20 -7.52 15.70 20.80
CA GLU A 20 -8.44 14.83 21.53
C GLU A 20 -8.70 15.34 22.96
N SER A 21 -7.67 15.89 23.62
CA SER A 21 -7.78 16.60 24.91
C SER A 21 -8.75 17.79 24.91
N GLU A 22 -9.05 18.36 23.74
CA GLU A 22 -9.96 19.48 23.56
C GLU A 22 -11.27 19.08 22.84
N ALA A 23 -11.63 17.79 22.86
CA ALA A 23 -12.78 17.22 22.16
C ALA A 23 -14.12 17.98 22.36
N GLY A 24 -14.32 18.65 23.49
CA GLY A 24 -15.49 19.49 23.74
C GLY A 24 -15.64 20.66 22.75
N LYS A 25 -14.55 21.12 22.11
CA LYS A 25 -14.60 22.14 21.06
C LYS A 25 -15.28 21.63 19.79
N VAL A 26 -15.20 20.33 19.49
CA VAL A 26 -15.85 19.73 18.33
C VAL A 26 -17.36 19.93 18.42
N GLU A 27 -17.95 19.71 19.60
CA GLU A 27 -19.38 19.90 19.83
C GLU A 27 -19.79 21.37 19.68
N GLN A 28 -18.99 22.30 20.17
CA GLN A 28 -19.24 23.74 20.01
C GLN A 28 -19.18 24.18 18.55
N LEU A 29 -18.28 23.59 17.76
CA LEU A 29 -18.06 23.98 16.36
C LEU A 29 -19.05 23.33 15.40
N CYS A 30 -19.45 22.08 15.66
CA CYS A 30 -20.24 21.25 14.74
C CYS A 30 -21.65 20.92 15.25
N GLY A 31 -21.94 21.12 16.53
CA GLY A 31 -23.18 20.63 17.16
C GLY A 31 -23.23 19.10 17.32
N ILE A 32 -22.11 18.41 17.12
CA ILE A 32 -21.99 16.95 17.22
C ILE A 32 -20.89 16.63 18.23
N LYS A 33 -21.19 15.76 19.19
CA LYS A 33 -20.20 15.28 20.15
C LYS A 33 -19.06 14.57 19.44
N ALA A 34 -17.83 14.87 19.84
CA ALA A 34 -16.66 14.16 19.33
C ALA A 34 -16.76 12.65 19.63
N ASP A 35 -16.62 11.85 18.58
CA ASP A 35 -16.54 10.39 18.68
C ASP A 35 -15.44 9.91 17.73
N LYS A 36 -14.44 9.24 18.31
CA LYS A 36 -13.26 8.77 17.58
C LYS A 36 -13.60 7.67 16.57
N GLU A 37 -14.50 6.77 16.95
CA GLU A 37 -14.91 5.65 16.10
C GLU A 37 -15.73 6.12 14.91
N GLU A 38 -16.59 7.12 15.11
CA GLU A 38 -17.33 7.74 14.03
C GLU A 38 -16.42 8.58 13.13
N ALA A 39 -15.50 9.36 13.70
CA ALA A 39 -14.53 10.14 12.93
C ALA A 39 -13.64 9.25 12.05
N ARG A 40 -13.24 8.07 12.56
CA ARG A 40 -12.47 7.07 11.81
C ARG A 40 -13.16 6.67 10.51
N LYS A 41 -14.49 6.53 10.51
CA LYS A 41 -15.29 6.15 9.33
C LYS A 41 -15.24 7.18 8.21
N GLY A 42 -14.93 8.44 8.54
CA GLY A 42 -14.77 9.51 7.56
C GLY A 42 -13.47 9.46 6.76
N THR A 43 -12.55 8.55 7.10
CA THR A 43 -11.27 8.41 6.37
C THR A 43 -11.43 7.62 5.08
N ILE A 44 -10.66 7.99 4.06
CA ILE A 44 -10.53 7.17 2.83
C ILE A 44 -10.01 5.77 3.16
N ALA A 45 -9.10 5.66 4.14
CA ALA A 45 -8.56 4.39 4.60
C ALA A 45 -9.67 3.45 5.09
N TYR A 46 -10.59 3.93 5.93
CA TYR A 46 -11.72 3.14 6.41
C TYR A 46 -12.61 2.68 5.25
N SER A 47 -12.92 3.59 4.33
CA SER A 47 -13.81 3.27 3.20
C SER A 47 -13.21 2.19 2.30
N ILE A 48 -11.91 2.28 1.99
CA ILE A 48 -11.20 1.27 1.19
C ILE A 48 -11.11 -0.06 1.95
N LEU A 49 -10.61 -0.05 3.19
CA LEU A 49 -10.46 -1.28 3.98
C LEU A 49 -11.79 -2.01 4.15
N LYS A 50 -12.87 -1.28 4.44
CA LYS A 50 -14.21 -1.85 4.60
C LYS A 50 -14.71 -2.52 3.31
N ALA A 51 -14.43 -1.94 2.15
CA ALA A 51 -14.85 -2.49 0.87
C ALA A 51 -14.16 -3.81 0.50
N HIS A 52 -12.97 -4.09 1.07
CA HIS A 52 -12.16 -5.26 0.76
C HIS A 52 -12.13 -6.30 1.89
N ASN A 53 -12.68 -5.95 3.05
CA ASN A 53 -12.75 -6.83 4.21
C ASN A 53 -13.82 -7.91 4.02
N GLN A 54 -13.44 -9.16 4.27
CA GLN A 54 -14.33 -10.31 4.22
C GLN A 54 -15.05 -10.55 5.56
N ASN A 55 -14.60 -9.90 6.64
CA ASN A 55 -15.23 -9.98 7.95
C ASN A 55 -16.32 -8.91 8.13
N GLU A 56 -17.29 -9.19 9.02
CA GLU A 56 -18.33 -8.23 9.39
C GLU A 56 -17.81 -7.07 10.25
N THR A 57 -16.78 -7.35 11.07
CA THR A 57 -16.17 -6.37 11.97
C THR A 57 -14.90 -5.77 11.38
N MET A 58 -14.56 -4.56 11.82
CA MET A 58 -13.38 -3.84 11.33
C MET A 58 -12.15 -4.02 12.23
N ASP A 59 -12.26 -4.71 13.37
CA ASP A 59 -11.16 -4.81 14.35
C ASP A 59 -10.07 -5.78 13.88
N HIS A 60 -10.50 -6.87 13.26
CA HIS A 60 -9.66 -7.88 12.62
C HIS A 60 -10.05 -7.99 11.16
N LEU A 61 -9.21 -7.44 10.29
CA LEU A 61 -9.42 -7.42 8.86
C LEU A 61 -8.99 -8.74 8.26
N SER A 62 -9.78 -9.23 7.31
CA SER A 62 -9.43 -10.32 6.40
C SER A 62 -9.59 -9.80 4.99
N ILE A 63 -8.50 -9.33 4.38
CA ILE A 63 -8.54 -8.55 3.13
C ILE A 63 -8.33 -9.44 1.90
N LYS A 64 -9.08 -9.14 0.85
CA LYS A 64 -8.83 -9.56 -0.52
C LYS A 64 -8.37 -8.38 -1.37
N PHE A 65 -7.25 -8.55 -2.06
CA PHE A 65 -6.70 -7.52 -2.94
C PHE A 65 -7.27 -7.61 -4.36
N ASP A 66 -7.31 -6.48 -5.06
CA ASP A 66 -7.78 -6.42 -6.45
C ASP A 66 -6.72 -6.95 -7.44
N GLU A 67 -5.44 -6.74 -7.12
CA GLU A 67 -4.33 -7.02 -8.01
C GLU A 67 -3.03 -7.25 -7.23
N LEU A 68 -2.19 -8.13 -7.78
CA LEU A 68 -0.86 -8.44 -7.27
C LEU A 68 0.24 -7.89 -8.17
N THR A 69 1.41 -7.63 -7.58
CA THR A 69 2.61 -7.33 -8.35
C THR A 69 3.88 -7.84 -7.69
N SER A 70 4.80 -8.36 -8.50
CA SER A 70 6.08 -8.86 -8.01
C SER A 70 7.19 -8.62 -9.01
N HIS A 71 8.40 -8.47 -8.48
CA HIS A 71 9.60 -8.29 -9.28
C HIS A 71 10.40 -9.60 -9.41
N ASP A 72 11.36 -9.60 -10.33
CA ASP A 72 12.24 -10.71 -10.70
C ASP A 72 12.95 -11.43 -9.55
N ILE A 73 13.24 -10.72 -8.46
CA ILE A 73 13.87 -11.34 -7.28
C ILE A 73 12.86 -12.17 -6.46
N THR A 74 11.57 -11.86 -6.54
CA THR A 74 10.57 -12.38 -5.59
C THR A 74 9.51 -13.29 -6.23
N TYR A 75 9.10 -13.03 -7.49
CA TYR A 75 8.01 -13.83 -8.09
C TYR A 75 8.34 -15.32 -8.24
N VAL A 76 9.63 -15.68 -8.37
CA VAL A 76 10.02 -17.08 -8.60
C VAL A 76 9.61 -17.94 -7.41
N GLY A 77 10.01 -17.52 -6.19
CA GLY A 77 9.67 -18.23 -4.96
C GLY A 77 8.16 -18.23 -4.70
N ILE A 78 7.49 -17.10 -4.92
CA ILE A 78 6.03 -16.98 -4.71
C ILE A 78 5.27 -17.97 -5.59
N ILE A 79 5.57 -17.98 -6.89
CA ILE A 79 4.88 -18.83 -7.86
C ILE A 79 5.25 -20.30 -7.63
N GLN A 80 6.49 -20.61 -7.26
CA GLN A 80 6.90 -21.98 -6.92
C GLN A 80 6.14 -22.51 -5.70
N THR A 81 6.01 -21.70 -4.64
CA THR A 81 5.24 -22.07 -3.45
C THR A 81 3.76 -22.26 -3.78
N ALA A 82 3.14 -21.29 -4.47
CA ALA A 82 1.74 -21.39 -4.87
C ALA A 82 1.49 -22.64 -5.75
N ARG A 83 2.38 -22.89 -6.72
CA ARG A 83 2.32 -24.09 -7.57
C ARG A 83 2.46 -25.38 -6.77
N ALA A 84 3.39 -25.43 -5.82
CA ALA A 84 3.57 -26.60 -4.95
C ALA A 84 2.33 -26.85 -4.07
N SER A 85 1.61 -25.79 -3.72
CA SER A 85 0.35 -25.81 -2.99
C SER A 85 -0.89 -26.05 -3.86
N GLY A 86 -0.72 -26.36 -5.15
CA GLY A 86 -1.82 -26.79 -6.02
C GLY A 86 -2.41 -25.71 -6.94
N MET A 87 -1.80 -24.52 -7.02
CA MET A 87 -2.22 -23.48 -7.97
C MET A 87 -2.06 -23.95 -9.43
N ASP A 88 -3.13 -23.82 -10.22
CA ASP A 88 -3.18 -24.11 -11.66
C ASP A 88 -3.44 -22.88 -12.55
N THR A 89 -3.90 -21.77 -11.98
CA THR A 89 -4.07 -20.45 -12.61
C THR A 89 -3.90 -19.33 -11.57
N PHE A 90 -3.59 -18.11 -11.99
CA PHE A 90 -3.65 -16.96 -11.10
C PHE A 90 -5.12 -16.52 -10.92
N PRO A 91 -5.67 -16.55 -9.67
CA PRO A 91 -7.08 -16.25 -9.47
C PRO A 91 -7.39 -14.75 -9.51
N ILE A 92 -6.36 -13.91 -9.46
CA ILE A 92 -6.45 -12.44 -9.48
C ILE A 92 -5.39 -11.87 -10.44
N PRO A 93 -5.62 -10.68 -11.04
CA PRO A 93 -4.64 -10.02 -11.88
C PRO A 93 -3.26 -9.96 -11.19
N TYR A 94 -2.22 -10.38 -11.90
CA TYR A 94 -0.86 -10.45 -11.36
C TYR A 94 0.16 -9.96 -12.39
N THR A 95 0.89 -8.91 -12.03
CA THR A 95 1.93 -8.29 -12.85
C THR A 95 3.33 -8.71 -12.38
N LEU A 96 4.09 -9.34 -13.26
CA LEU A 96 5.46 -9.83 -13.04
C LEU A 96 6.45 -8.93 -13.78
N THR A 97 7.34 -8.24 -13.05
CA THR A 97 8.25 -7.25 -13.65
C THR A 97 9.73 -7.60 -13.53
N CYS A 98 10.49 -7.44 -14.60
CA CYS A 98 11.94 -7.68 -14.61
C CYS A 98 12.75 -6.40 -14.39
N CYS A 99 12.51 -5.70 -13.28
CA CYS A 99 13.10 -4.37 -13.07
C CYS A 99 14.35 -4.35 -12.17
N HIS A 100 14.54 -5.31 -11.26
CA HIS A 100 15.66 -5.23 -10.31
C HIS A 100 16.97 -5.78 -10.89
N ASN A 101 16.89 -6.85 -11.69
CA ASN A 101 18.04 -7.45 -12.36
C ASN A 101 18.07 -7.16 -13.87
N SER A 102 17.66 -5.96 -14.27
CA SER A 102 17.57 -5.59 -15.70
C SER A 102 18.88 -5.73 -16.48
N LEU A 103 20.04 -5.47 -15.85
CA LEU A 103 21.35 -5.52 -16.51
C LEU A 103 21.94 -6.93 -16.59
N ASN A 104 21.32 -7.92 -15.95
CA ASN A 104 21.85 -9.28 -15.81
C ASN A 104 23.33 -9.31 -15.37
N ALA A 105 23.74 -8.38 -14.51
CA ALA A 105 25.15 -8.16 -14.15
C ALA A 105 25.73 -9.24 -13.20
N VAL A 106 24.89 -10.16 -12.72
CA VAL A 106 25.32 -11.37 -12.00
C VAL A 106 25.76 -12.39 -13.05
N GLY A 107 27.00 -12.86 -12.96
CA GLY A 107 27.53 -13.85 -13.91
C GLY A 107 26.72 -15.14 -13.93
N GLY A 108 26.59 -15.75 -15.11
CA GLY A 108 25.78 -16.95 -15.34
C GLY A 108 24.40 -16.64 -15.92
N THR A 109 23.48 -17.60 -15.87
CA THR A 109 22.14 -17.51 -16.48
C THR A 109 21.05 -17.15 -15.48
N ILE A 110 21.37 -16.95 -14.19
CA ILE A 110 20.39 -16.85 -13.09
C ILE A 110 19.26 -15.86 -13.42
N ASN A 111 19.62 -14.64 -13.83
CA ASN A 111 18.61 -13.61 -14.12
C ASN A 111 17.82 -13.91 -15.39
N GLU A 112 18.47 -14.48 -16.41
CA GLU A 112 17.79 -14.90 -17.65
C GLU A 112 16.81 -16.04 -17.36
N ASP A 113 17.19 -17.00 -16.52
CA ASP A 113 16.35 -18.11 -16.09
C ASP A 113 15.15 -17.61 -15.28
N ASP A 114 15.35 -16.64 -14.37
CA ASP A 114 14.26 -16.02 -13.61
C ASP A 114 13.31 -15.24 -14.52
N HIS A 115 13.82 -14.50 -15.51
CA HIS A 115 13.00 -13.76 -16.48
C HIS A 115 12.22 -14.71 -17.39
N MET A 116 12.86 -15.78 -17.85
CA MET A 116 12.21 -16.85 -18.62
C MET A 116 11.16 -17.60 -17.80
N PHE A 117 11.43 -17.84 -16.51
CA PHE A 117 10.43 -18.37 -15.58
C PHE A 117 9.22 -17.43 -15.48
N GLY A 118 9.43 -16.13 -15.28
CA GLY A 118 8.35 -15.13 -15.22
C GLY A 118 7.51 -15.10 -16.49
N LEU A 119 8.15 -15.08 -17.67
CA LEU A 119 7.47 -15.08 -18.96
C LEU A 119 6.64 -16.36 -19.16
N THR A 120 7.21 -17.53 -18.84
CA THR A 120 6.52 -18.81 -19.00
C THR A 120 5.41 -19.00 -17.96
N ALA A 121 5.58 -18.48 -16.75
CA ALA A 121 4.54 -18.44 -15.73
C ALA A 121 3.35 -17.58 -16.18
N ALA A 122 3.60 -16.36 -16.68
CA ALA A 122 2.54 -15.50 -17.20
C ALA A 122 1.78 -16.15 -18.37
N LYS A 123 2.50 -16.83 -19.27
CA LYS A 123 1.88 -17.59 -20.38
C LYS A 123 1.04 -18.78 -19.89
N LYS A 124 1.46 -19.46 -18.83
CA LYS A 124 0.81 -20.69 -18.35
C LYS A 124 -0.37 -20.39 -17.44
N TYR A 125 -0.18 -19.53 -16.44
CA TYR A 125 -1.14 -19.28 -15.37
C TYR A 125 -2.03 -18.06 -15.63
N GLY A 126 -1.69 -17.25 -16.63
CA GLY A 126 -2.27 -15.93 -16.87
C GLY A 126 -1.41 -14.82 -16.27
N GLY A 127 -1.80 -13.56 -16.46
CA GLY A 127 -1.12 -12.39 -15.90
C GLY A 127 -0.34 -11.56 -16.92
N ILE A 128 0.36 -10.55 -16.42
CA ILE A 128 1.09 -9.58 -17.21
C ILE A 128 2.58 -9.75 -16.95
N PHE A 129 3.35 -9.95 -18.01
CA PHE A 129 4.81 -9.95 -17.93
C PHE A 129 5.36 -8.62 -18.45
N VAL A 130 6.15 -7.93 -17.64
CA VAL A 130 6.85 -6.69 -18.01
C VAL A 130 8.33 -7.02 -18.23
N PRO A 131 8.80 -7.06 -19.48
CA PRO A 131 10.18 -7.41 -19.82
C PRO A 131 11.22 -6.49 -19.18
N PRO A 132 12.49 -6.92 -19.10
CA PRO A 132 13.58 -6.06 -18.65
C PRO A 132 13.67 -4.80 -19.53
N HIS A 133 14.15 -3.71 -18.94
CA HIS A 133 14.31 -2.39 -19.57
C HIS A 133 13.00 -1.66 -19.95
N VAL A 134 11.83 -2.22 -19.66
CA VAL A 134 10.55 -1.57 -19.97
C VAL A 134 10.15 -0.56 -18.89
N ALA A 135 10.07 -0.99 -17.63
CA ALA A 135 9.64 -0.13 -16.54
C ALA A 135 10.12 -0.63 -15.17
N VAL A 136 10.24 0.29 -14.22
CA VAL A 136 10.32 -0.05 -12.79
C VAL A 136 8.93 -0.44 -12.31
N ILE A 137 8.83 -1.51 -11.51
CA ILE A 137 7.57 -2.07 -10.97
C ILE A 137 6.58 -0.99 -10.53
N HIS A 138 7.00 -0.07 -9.67
CA HIS A 138 6.11 0.96 -9.12
C HIS A 138 5.69 2.03 -10.14
N GLN A 139 6.52 2.29 -11.15
CA GLN A 139 6.12 3.19 -12.22
C GLN A 139 5.04 2.53 -13.08
N TYR A 140 5.26 1.28 -13.47
CA TYR A 140 4.29 0.50 -14.24
C TYR A 140 2.95 0.41 -13.52
N MET A 141 2.96 0.01 -12.24
CA MET A 141 1.73 -0.15 -11.46
C MET A 141 0.98 1.16 -11.25
N ARG A 142 1.67 2.31 -11.14
CA ARG A 142 1.00 3.62 -11.08
C ARG A 142 0.31 4.00 -12.39
N GLU A 143 0.90 3.64 -13.53
CA GLU A 143 0.38 3.99 -14.84
C GLU A 143 -0.73 3.04 -15.30
N MET A 144 -0.64 1.76 -14.92
CA MET A 144 -1.46 0.70 -15.51
C MET A 144 -2.53 0.14 -14.58
N SER A 145 -2.32 0.20 -13.26
CA SER A 145 -3.10 -0.60 -12.30
C SER A 145 -3.75 0.23 -11.20
N ALA A 146 -3.02 1.22 -10.67
CA ALA A 146 -3.49 2.08 -9.59
C ALA A 146 -4.76 2.85 -9.99
N GLY A 147 -5.66 3.01 -9.02
CA GLY A 147 -6.91 3.74 -9.16
C GLY A 147 -7.62 3.96 -7.82
N CYS A 148 -8.50 4.95 -7.79
CA CYS A 148 -9.25 5.31 -6.59
C CYS A 148 -10.04 4.12 -6.05
N GLY A 149 -9.93 3.89 -4.74
CA GLY A 149 -10.69 2.86 -4.06
C GLY A 149 -10.05 1.48 -4.08
N LYS A 150 -9.07 1.22 -4.95
CA LYS A 150 -8.45 -0.11 -5.09
C LYS A 150 -7.50 -0.47 -3.94
N MET A 151 -7.30 -1.77 -3.76
CA MET A 151 -6.19 -2.35 -2.99
C MET A 151 -5.24 -3.16 -3.87
N ILE A 152 -3.94 -2.86 -3.79
CA ILE A 152 -2.88 -3.59 -4.53
C ILE A 152 -1.85 -4.15 -3.54
N LEU A 153 -1.53 -5.44 -3.66
CA LEU A 153 -0.49 -6.08 -2.86
C LEU A 153 0.75 -6.31 -3.73
N GLY A 154 1.92 -5.95 -3.21
CA GLY A 154 3.17 -6.13 -3.92
C GLY A 154 4.25 -6.78 -3.07
N SER A 155 5.11 -7.59 -3.68
CA SER A 155 6.28 -8.17 -3.00
C SER A 155 7.48 -7.22 -2.94
N ASP A 156 7.21 -5.92 -2.76
CA ASP A 156 8.22 -4.87 -2.62
C ASP A 156 7.79 -3.87 -1.55
N SER A 157 8.74 -3.48 -0.69
CA SER A 157 8.55 -2.51 0.39
C SER A 157 7.98 -1.14 -0.02
N HIS A 158 8.24 -0.67 -1.24
CA HIS A 158 7.80 0.63 -1.77
C HIS A 158 6.47 0.55 -2.53
N THR A 159 5.73 -0.56 -2.41
CA THR A 159 4.38 -0.69 -2.96
C THR A 159 3.44 0.28 -2.24
N ARG A 160 3.40 1.54 -2.72
CA ARG A 160 2.71 2.69 -2.12
C ARG A 160 2.14 3.56 -3.23
N TYR A 161 0.84 3.47 -3.48
CA TYR A 161 0.15 4.16 -4.59
C TYR A 161 -0.95 5.13 -4.12
N GLY A 162 -0.86 5.57 -2.86
CA GLY A 162 -1.87 6.42 -2.21
C GLY A 162 -2.12 7.76 -2.89
N ALA A 163 -1.15 8.29 -3.64
CA ALA A 163 -1.33 9.51 -4.45
C ALA A 163 -2.44 9.37 -5.52
N LEU A 164 -2.78 8.14 -5.91
CA LEU A 164 -3.84 7.82 -6.87
C LEU A 164 -5.10 7.25 -6.17
N GLY A 165 -5.22 7.45 -4.86
CA GLY A 165 -6.37 6.94 -4.08
C GLY A 165 -6.40 5.42 -3.92
N THR A 166 -5.27 4.74 -4.16
CA THR A 166 -5.10 3.30 -4.00
C THR A 166 -4.42 2.98 -2.67
N MET A 167 -4.99 2.05 -1.90
CA MET A 167 -4.31 1.51 -0.73
C MET A 167 -3.41 0.35 -1.18
N ALA A 168 -2.13 0.66 -1.37
CA ALA A 168 -1.14 -0.33 -1.78
C ALA A 168 -0.26 -0.75 -0.60
N VAL A 169 -0.01 -2.04 -0.47
CA VAL A 169 0.72 -2.65 0.65
C VAL A 169 1.87 -3.47 0.08
N GLY A 170 3.04 -3.34 0.70
CA GLY A 170 4.23 -4.13 0.38
C GLY A 170 4.43 -5.22 1.43
N GLU A 171 4.49 -6.48 1.03
CA GLU A 171 4.63 -7.63 1.91
C GLU A 171 5.67 -8.64 1.41
N GLY A 172 5.98 -9.63 2.24
CA GLY A 172 6.78 -10.79 1.83
C GLY A 172 6.01 -11.72 0.88
N GLY A 173 6.74 -12.60 0.20
CA GLY A 173 6.14 -13.54 -0.76
C GLY A 173 5.06 -14.46 -0.18
N GLY A 174 5.15 -14.77 1.12
CA GLY A 174 4.18 -15.58 1.87
C GLY A 174 2.81 -14.90 2.13
N GLU A 175 2.65 -13.62 1.82
CA GLU A 175 1.32 -12.98 1.81
C GLU A 175 0.73 -12.94 0.39
N LEU A 176 1.60 -12.95 -0.63
CA LEU A 176 1.16 -13.00 -2.03
C LEU A 176 0.71 -14.40 -2.41
N ASP A 177 1.41 -15.45 -1.97
CA ASP A 177 0.99 -16.83 -2.21
C ASP A 177 -0.37 -17.14 -1.54
N LYS A 178 -0.65 -16.61 -0.34
CA LYS A 178 -1.98 -16.67 0.29
C LYS A 178 -3.06 -16.10 -0.61
N GLN A 179 -2.85 -14.90 -1.16
CA GLN A 179 -3.83 -14.29 -2.08
C GLN A 179 -4.03 -15.16 -3.33
N ILE A 180 -2.94 -15.73 -3.87
CA ILE A 180 -2.98 -16.66 -5.01
C ILE A 180 -3.69 -17.98 -4.67
N LEU A 181 -3.60 -18.45 -3.42
CA LEU A 181 -4.23 -19.69 -2.96
C LEU A 181 -5.67 -19.50 -2.47
N GLY A 182 -6.18 -18.26 -2.50
CA GLY A 182 -7.53 -17.96 -2.07
C GLY A 182 -7.69 -17.67 -0.58
N ASP A 183 -6.59 -17.48 0.15
CA ASP A 183 -6.57 -17.01 1.54
C ASP A 183 -6.60 -15.47 1.64
N THR A 184 -6.78 -14.93 2.84
CA THR A 184 -6.87 -13.49 3.12
C THR A 184 -5.58 -12.93 3.72
N TRP A 185 -5.40 -11.63 3.59
CA TRP A 185 -4.37 -10.88 4.32
C TRP A 185 -4.99 -10.43 5.64
N ASP A 186 -4.61 -11.10 6.72
CA ASP A 186 -5.23 -10.97 8.03
C ASP A 186 -4.43 -10.04 8.94
N ASN A 187 -5.01 -8.88 9.28
CA ASN A 187 -4.34 -7.87 10.08
C ASN A 187 -5.29 -7.14 11.02
N ALA A 188 -4.76 -6.64 12.13
CA ALA A 188 -5.48 -5.67 12.95
C ALA A 188 -5.71 -4.38 12.14
N TYR A 189 -6.79 -3.66 12.44
CA TYR A 189 -7.04 -2.36 11.80
C TYR A 189 -5.83 -1.42 12.02
N PRO A 190 -5.21 -0.89 10.95
CA PRO A 190 -4.05 -0.02 11.10
C PRO A 190 -4.48 1.33 11.68
N GLY A 191 -3.63 1.90 12.55
CA GLY A 191 -3.83 3.31 12.90
C GLY A 191 -3.61 4.19 11.66
N VAL A 192 -4.31 5.32 11.61
CA VAL A 192 -4.24 6.28 10.50
C VAL A 192 -3.61 7.57 10.99
N ILE A 193 -2.57 8.04 10.31
CA ILE A 193 -1.88 9.29 10.64
C ILE A 193 -2.36 10.39 9.69
N ALA A 194 -2.98 11.42 10.27
CA ALA A 194 -3.38 12.59 9.51
C ALA A 194 -2.19 13.55 9.35
N ILE A 195 -1.79 13.80 8.09
CA ILE A 195 -0.83 14.84 7.74
C ILE A 195 -1.60 15.99 7.10
N TYR A 196 -1.85 17.04 7.87
CA TYR A 196 -2.55 18.23 7.39
C TYR A 196 -1.54 19.28 6.88
N MET A 197 -1.59 19.57 5.58
CA MET A 197 -0.70 20.53 4.92
C MET A 197 -1.46 21.80 4.53
N THR A 198 -0.85 22.96 4.76
CA THR A 198 -1.41 24.27 4.41
C THR A 198 -0.46 25.06 3.52
N GLY A 199 -1.00 25.99 2.73
CA GLY A 199 -0.21 26.88 1.89
C GLY A 199 0.26 26.21 0.61
N LYS A 200 1.42 26.66 0.08
CA LYS A 200 2.03 26.11 -1.13
C LYS A 200 3.55 26.04 -0.97
N PRO A 201 4.24 25.11 -1.67
CA PRO A 201 5.69 25.06 -1.68
C PRO A 201 6.29 26.38 -2.19
N ALA A 202 7.42 26.78 -1.62
CA ALA A 202 8.22 27.88 -2.16
C ALA A 202 8.89 27.46 -3.49
N PRO A 203 9.37 28.41 -4.32
CA PRO A 203 10.18 28.07 -5.50
C PRO A 203 11.31 27.11 -5.11
N TRP A 204 11.56 26.09 -5.96
CA TRP A 204 12.59 25.05 -5.77
C TRP A 204 12.32 24.01 -4.67
N ILE A 205 11.17 24.07 -4.00
CA ILE A 205 10.75 23.04 -3.04
C ILE A 205 9.73 22.12 -3.71
N GLY A 206 10.05 20.83 -3.79
CA GLY A 206 9.21 19.80 -4.40
C GLY A 206 8.60 18.80 -3.40
N PRO A 207 7.80 17.84 -3.89
CA PRO A 207 7.19 16.81 -3.06
C PRO A 207 8.20 15.95 -2.28
N HIS A 208 9.39 15.73 -2.85
CA HIS A 208 10.46 14.98 -2.17
C HIS A 208 10.96 15.72 -0.93
N ASP A 209 11.20 17.03 -1.02
CA ASP A 209 11.65 17.86 0.11
C ASP A 209 10.64 17.85 1.25
N ILE A 210 9.35 17.87 0.91
CA ILE A 210 8.25 17.76 1.88
C ILE A 210 8.27 16.38 2.55
N ALA A 211 8.38 15.31 1.77
CA ALA A 211 8.39 13.94 2.28
C ALA A 211 9.57 13.71 3.25
N ILE A 212 10.79 14.14 2.90
CA ILE A 212 11.96 13.98 3.78
C ILE A 212 11.86 14.86 5.03
N ALA A 213 11.23 16.04 4.94
CA ALA A 213 10.98 16.89 6.10
C ALA A 213 10.00 16.24 7.09
N ILE A 214 8.94 15.59 6.58
CA ILE A 214 8.01 14.80 7.39
C ILE A 214 8.76 13.63 8.05
N CYS A 215 9.50 12.83 7.26
CA CYS A 215 10.29 11.73 7.79
C CYS A 215 11.22 12.19 8.91
N GLY A 216 11.97 13.28 8.70
CA GLY A 216 12.88 13.83 9.70
C GLY A 216 12.18 14.25 10.99
N ALA A 217 10.95 14.79 10.89
CA ALA A 217 10.17 15.20 12.06
C ALA A 217 9.69 13.99 12.89
N VAL A 218 9.18 12.94 12.25
CA VAL A 218 8.52 11.81 12.95
C VAL A 218 9.44 10.62 13.25
N TYR A 219 10.66 10.61 12.70
CA TYR A 219 11.54 9.42 12.75
C TYR A 219 11.83 8.94 14.17
N LYS A 220 12.09 9.89 15.09
CA LYS A 220 12.44 9.58 16.48
C LYS A 220 11.23 9.15 17.32
N ASP A 221 10.04 9.67 17.00
CA ASP A 221 8.82 9.41 17.77
C ASP A 221 8.27 8.00 17.49
N GLY A 222 8.47 7.51 16.26
CA GLY A 222 8.18 6.12 15.90
C GLY A 222 6.70 5.73 15.83
N TYR A 223 5.76 6.62 16.15
CA TYR A 223 4.32 6.32 16.13
C TYR A 223 3.76 6.08 14.72
N VAL A 224 4.51 6.42 13.67
CA VAL A 224 4.14 6.19 12.26
C VAL A 224 4.41 4.77 11.76
N LYS A 225 5.05 3.91 12.58
CA LYS A 225 5.36 2.52 12.20
C LYS A 225 4.07 1.71 12.00
N ASN A 226 3.97 1.02 10.86
CA ASN A 226 2.83 0.16 10.49
C ASN A 226 1.49 0.90 10.59
N LYS A 227 1.47 2.16 10.14
CA LYS A 227 0.28 3.01 10.04
C LYS A 227 0.01 3.36 8.58
N VAL A 228 -1.24 3.75 8.31
CA VAL A 228 -1.64 4.40 7.05
C VAL A 228 -1.37 5.89 7.16
#